data_AF-A0A8N1SC94-F1
#
_entry.id   AF-A0A8N1SC94-F1
#
_cell.length_a   1.000
_cell.length_b   1.000
_cell.length_c   1.000
_cell.angle_alpha   90.00
_cell.angle_beta   90.00
_cell.angle_gamma   90.00
#
_symmetry.space_group_name_H-M   'P 1'
#
loop_
_entity.id
_entity.type
_entity.pdbx_description
1 polymer ?
#
loop_
_entity_poly.entity_id
_entity_poly.type
_entity_poly.pdbx_seq_one_letter_code
_entity_poly.pdbx_strand_id
1 'polypeptide(L)'
;MHLFGGIFLLQTFVIVTYTQTSQIIRDYFVYKKVSRVVGFSCGDVEDSEFNFLCPEDFLTMRLLNVAGIATGIKPTGSQINIPRYLDTDRTLGVFVDVQCPHQNVSGIFDEASAHRMFDYSYNWLIIGSNLNHSLQNLNESGFSIVTDFAILLPSETDLNGTDYILYDIYNHCKMRGGVLNVTWLGSWQKDKGLTINLTDSKIARRRNYHGLRAKAAGIVLHRPEHVSLIDYLEGDSLEVMDNWPKFGHTLLSHVSNMFNFTLDLIEINHWEKNDSNGPLMSTLKRDDADLGYYPSILTIERYGYARVILQQWPTRTCFMFRTIPAMKMKPWIILKPFAADTWYMIIVIVVVTILILSCILKLERANDYGCSISALITVAALCQQGTYDDDDMTMIYCFPVIIMSIRFPFSH
;
A
#
# COMPACT_ATOMS: atom_id res chain seq x y z
N MET A 1 53.05 -27.36 -43.71
CA MET A 1 52.79 -25.90 -43.62
C MET A 1 51.32 -25.52 -43.82
N HIS A 2 50.36 -26.48 -43.83
CA HIS A 2 48.92 -26.19 -43.95
C HIS A 2 48.12 -26.36 -42.64
N LEU A 3 48.69 -26.97 -41.59
CA LEU A 3 47.99 -27.15 -40.31
C LEU A 3 48.05 -25.91 -39.38
N PHE A 4 49.04 -25.02 -39.54
CA PHE A 4 49.21 -23.85 -38.65
C PHE A 4 48.28 -22.68 -39.00
N GLY A 5 47.82 -22.56 -40.25
CA GLY A 5 46.92 -21.47 -40.67
C GLY A 5 45.48 -21.61 -40.17
N GLY A 6 45.00 -22.85 -40.00
CA GLY A 6 43.64 -23.11 -39.50
C GLY A 6 43.46 -22.80 -38.01
N ILE A 7 44.50 -23.03 -37.20
CA ILE A 7 44.47 -22.78 -35.75
C ILE A 7 44.47 -21.27 -35.46
N PHE A 8 45.22 -20.48 -36.24
CA PHE A 8 45.31 -19.03 -36.05
C PHE A 8 43.98 -18.31 -36.37
N LEU A 9 43.29 -18.74 -37.43
CA LEU A 9 41.99 -18.17 -37.81
C LEU A 9 40.91 -18.46 -36.77
N LEU A 10 40.89 -19.67 -36.22
CA LEU A 10 39.93 -20.07 -35.18
C LEU A 10 40.15 -19.27 -33.89
N GLN A 11 41.40 -19.12 -33.45
CA GLN A 11 41.74 -18.32 -32.26
C GLN A 11 41.37 -16.84 -32.45
N THR A 12 41.60 -16.25 -33.61
CA THR A 12 41.18 -14.85 -33.86
C THR A 12 39.67 -14.67 -33.90
N PHE A 13 38.92 -15.64 -34.42
CA PHE A 13 37.45 -15.54 -34.48
C PHE A 13 36.84 -15.61 -33.08
N VAL A 14 37.34 -16.53 -32.26
CA VAL A 14 36.95 -16.73 -30.85
C VAL A 14 37.27 -15.47 -30.02
N ILE A 15 38.44 -14.85 -30.19
CA ILE A 15 38.81 -13.62 -29.47
C ILE A 15 37.92 -12.42 -29.88
N VAL A 16 37.58 -12.29 -31.17
CA VAL A 16 36.76 -11.17 -31.66
C VAL A 16 35.32 -11.24 -31.15
N THR A 17 34.70 -12.42 -31.11
CA THR A 17 33.34 -12.60 -30.59
C THR A 17 33.26 -12.27 -29.09
N TYR A 18 34.26 -12.69 -28.30
CA TYR A 18 34.26 -12.44 -26.85
C TYR A 18 34.42 -10.96 -26.49
N THR A 19 35.20 -10.19 -27.25
CA THR A 19 35.31 -8.74 -27.02
C THR A 19 33.99 -7.98 -27.24
N GLN A 20 33.11 -8.50 -28.08
CA GLN A 20 31.81 -7.87 -28.39
C GLN A 20 30.80 -8.13 -27.27
N THR A 21 30.70 -9.37 -26.78
CA THR A 21 29.80 -9.72 -25.68
C THR A 21 30.04 -8.85 -24.44
N SER A 22 31.30 -8.65 -24.04
CA SER A 22 31.65 -7.76 -22.91
C SER A 22 31.18 -6.31 -23.11
N GLN A 23 31.23 -5.80 -24.34
CA GLN A 23 30.74 -4.45 -24.67
C GLN A 23 29.21 -4.36 -24.60
N ILE A 24 28.52 -5.39 -25.10
CA ILE A 24 27.05 -5.48 -25.03
C ILE A 24 26.58 -5.51 -23.58
N ILE A 25 27.20 -6.36 -22.74
CA ILE A 25 26.91 -6.46 -21.30
C ILE A 25 27.04 -5.08 -20.64
N ARG A 26 28.13 -4.35 -20.93
CA ARG A 26 28.36 -3.00 -20.42
C ARG A 26 27.23 -2.04 -20.84
N ASP A 27 26.96 -1.96 -22.14
CA ASP A 27 25.97 -1.01 -22.68
C ASP A 27 24.56 -1.29 -22.15
N TYR A 28 24.18 -2.56 -22.04
CA TYR A 28 22.90 -2.98 -21.48
C TYR A 28 22.74 -2.55 -20.02
N PHE A 29 23.72 -2.84 -19.16
CA PHE A 29 23.60 -2.51 -17.74
C PHE A 29 23.77 -1.02 -17.44
N VAL A 30 24.53 -0.28 -18.27
CA VAL A 30 24.54 1.19 -18.23
C VAL A 30 23.16 1.74 -18.60
N TYR A 31 22.51 1.21 -19.64
CA TYR A 31 21.14 1.59 -20.00
C TYR A 31 20.14 1.30 -18.88
N LYS A 32 20.26 0.15 -18.22
CA LYS A 32 19.43 -0.24 -17.07
C LYS A 32 19.71 0.54 -15.78
N LYS A 33 20.80 1.32 -15.73
CA LYS A 33 21.21 2.12 -14.57
C LYS A 33 21.37 1.30 -13.28
N VAL A 34 21.90 0.08 -13.40
CA VAL A 34 22.19 -0.76 -12.23
C VAL A 34 23.50 -0.36 -11.56
N SER A 35 23.56 -0.47 -10.24
CA SER A 35 24.79 -0.15 -9.47
C SER A 35 25.72 -1.35 -9.29
N ARG A 36 25.18 -2.57 -9.42
CA ARG A 36 25.91 -3.81 -9.21
C ARG A 36 25.47 -4.81 -10.28
N VAL A 37 26.41 -5.63 -10.76
CA VAL A 37 26.18 -6.73 -11.70
C VAL A 37 26.77 -8.01 -11.13
N VAL A 38 26.01 -9.10 -11.22
CA VAL A 38 26.50 -10.46 -10.96
C VAL A 38 26.42 -11.26 -12.26
N GLY A 39 27.52 -11.88 -12.64
CA GLY A 39 27.65 -12.66 -13.87
C GLY A 39 27.83 -14.14 -13.61
N PHE A 40 27.17 -14.95 -14.42
CA PHE A 40 27.37 -16.40 -14.47
C PHE A 40 27.87 -16.76 -15.87
N SER A 41 29.17 -16.99 -16.01
CA SER A 41 29.87 -17.25 -17.29
C SER A 41 30.43 -18.68 -17.33
N CYS A 42 30.99 -19.12 -18.45
CA CYS A 42 31.47 -20.51 -18.58
C CYS A 42 32.71 -20.82 -17.71
N GLY A 43 33.49 -19.81 -17.31
CA GLY A 43 34.79 -20.03 -16.66
C GLY A 43 35.82 -20.70 -17.58
N ASP A 44 37.08 -20.80 -17.12
CA ASP A 44 38.14 -21.41 -17.93
C ASP A 44 37.87 -22.92 -17.98
N VAL A 45 37.72 -23.43 -19.20
CA VAL A 45 37.38 -24.84 -19.48
C VAL A 45 38.62 -25.76 -19.42
N GLU A 46 39.80 -25.22 -19.06
CA GLU A 46 41.02 -26.01 -18.93
C GLU A 46 41.34 -26.29 -17.45
N ASP A 47 41.29 -27.58 -17.11
CA ASP A 47 41.80 -28.21 -15.89
C ASP A 47 42.99 -27.46 -15.27
N SER A 48 42.82 -26.87 -14.08
CA SER A 48 43.80 -26.95 -12.98
C SER A 48 43.41 -26.03 -11.83
N GLU A 49 43.62 -26.54 -10.61
CA GLU A 49 44.01 -25.95 -9.31
C GLU A 49 44.25 -24.44 -9.09
N PHE A 50 44.14 -23.57 -10.09
CA PHE A 50 44.28 -22.12 -9.98
C PHE A 50 43.01 -21.41 -10.49
N ASN A 51 42.36 -20.66 -9.60
CA ASN A 51 41.25 -19.75 -9.90
C ASN A 51 41.72 -18.57 -10.79
N PHE A 52 42.17 -18.83 -12.02
CA PHE A 52 42.34 -17.77 -13.00
C PHE A 52 40.99 -17.42 -13.61
N LEU A 53 40.73 -16.12 -13.70
CA LEU A 53 39.53 -15.56 -14.29
C LEU A 53 39.71 -15.58 -15.81
N CYS A 54 38.71 -16.04 -16.57
CA CYS A 54 38.74 -16.00 -18.03
C CYS A 54 39.13 -14.59 -18.52
N PRO A 55 39.91 -14.48 -19.61
CA PRO A 55 40.24 -13.18 -20.21
C PRO A 55 39.00 -12.34 -20.55
N GLU A 56 37.91 -12.99 -21.00
CA GLU A 56 36.62 -12.34 -21.27
C GLU A 56 35.94 -11.81 -20.01
N ASP A 57 35.89 -12.60 -18.94
CA ASP A 57 35.33 -12.19 -17.66
C ASP A 57 36.10 -11.01 -17.06
N PHE A 58 37.43 -11.05 -17.17
CA PHE A 58 38.28 -9.94 -16.76
C PHE A 58 37.98 -8.66 -17.55
N LEU A 59 37.82 -8.77 -18.88
CA LEU A 59 37.45 -7.63 -19.73
C LEU A 59 36.07 -7.08 -19.36
N THR A 60 35.06 -7.94 -19.21
CA THR A 60 33.70 -7.58 -18.80
C THR A 60 33.71 -6.85 -17.46
N MET A 61 34.40 -7.41 -16.46
CA MET A 61 34.53 -6.80 -15.14
C MET A 61 35.22 -5.43 -15.21
N ARG A 62 36.27 -5.29 -16.02
CA ARG A 62 36.97 -4.01 -16.22
C ARG A 62 36.06 -2.96 -16.85
N LEU A 63 35.33 -3.31 -17.91
CA LEU A 63 34.43 -2.38 -18.62
C LEU A 63 33.29 -1.89 -17.71
N LEU A 64 32.71 -2.78 -16.91
CA LEU A 64 31.66 -2.43 -15.96
C LEU A 64 32.19 -1.57 -14.81
N ASN A 65 33.37 -1.88 -14.26
CA ASN A 65 33.99 -1.08 -13.21
C ASN A 65 34.33 0.35 -13.69
N VAL A 66 34.82 0.50 -14.93
CA VAL A 66 35.06 1.82 -15.56
C VAL A 66 33.75 2.61 -15.71
N ALA A 67 32.63 1.92 -15.94
CA ALA A 67 31.30 2.51 -15.97
C ALA A 67 30.71 2.79 -14.57
N GLY A 68 31.44 2.51 -13.49
CA GLY A 68 31.00 2.71 -12.10
C GLY A 68 30.08 1.61 -11.57
N ILE A 69 30.06 0.42 -12.20
CA ILE A 69 29.19 -0.70 -11.85
C ILE A 69 30.02 -1.78 -11.14
N ALA A 70 29.72 -2.02 -9.85
CA ALA A 70 30.41 -3.05 -9.08
C ALA A 70 30.07 -4.45 -9.62
N THR A 71 31.07 -5.27 -9.92
CA THR A 71 30.86 -6.53 -10.64
C THR A 71 31.45 -7.73 -9.92
N GLY A 72 30.71 -8.85 -9.91
CA GLY A 72 31.24 -10.16 -9.50
C GLY A 72 30.82 -11.23 -10.49
N ILE A 73 31.78 -11.97 -11.06
CA ILE A 73 31.53 -13.03 -12.05
C ILE A 73 31.91 -14.38 -11.45
N LYS A 74 31.10 -15.41 -11.74
CA LYS A 74 31.32 -16.79 -11.28
C LYS A 74 31.11 -17.79 -12.43
N PRO A 75 31.85 -18.90 -12.42
CA PRO A 75 31.64 -19.98 -13.38
C PRO A 75 30.32 -20.69 -13.09
N THR A 76 29.47 -20.78 -14.10
CA THR A 76 28.18 -21.49 -14.09
C THR A 76 28.45 -22.99 -13.84
N GLY A 77 27.73 -23.64 -12.92
CA GLY A 77 27.92 -25.07 -12.62
C GLY A 77 28.79 -25.44 -11.41
N SER A 78 29.45 -24.48 -10.74
CA SER A 78 29.90 -24.71 -9.35
C SER A 78 28.68 -24.78 -8.41
N GLN A 79 28.77 -25.44 -7.24
CA GLN A 79 27.70 -25.35 -6.23
C GLN A 79 27.61 -23.91 -5.71
N ILE A 80 26.81 -23.09 -6.39
CA ILE A 80 26.64 -21.68 -6.10
C ILE A 80 25.39 -21.53 -5.24
N ASN A 81 25.55 -20.91 -4.07
CA ASN A 81 24.43 -20.42 -3.30
C ASN A 81 23.89 -19.13 -3.96
N ILE A 82 22.97 -19.29 -4.92
CA ILE A 82 22.36 -18.19 -5.69
C ILE A 82 21.79 -17.10 -4.77
N PRO A 83 21.04 -17.42 -3.71
CA PRO A 83 20.55 -16.41 -2.76
C PRO A 83 21.65 -15.50 -2.22
N ARG A 84 22.79 -16.06 -1.81
CA ARG A 84 23.88 -15.27 -1.23
C ARG A 84 24.48 -14.24 -2.21
N TYR A 85 24.51 -14.55 -3.50
CA TYR A 85 25.12 -13.67 -4.49
C TYR A 85 24.15 -12.63 -5.04
N LEU A 86 22.88 -13.02 -5.17
CA LEU A 86 21.83 -12.19 -5.74
C LEU A 86 21.05 -11.37 -4.71
N ASP A 87 21.24 -11.63 -3.41
CA ASP A 87 20.63 -10.82 -2.36
C ASP A 87 20.97 -9.32 -2.49
N THR A 88 19.94 -8.49 -2.47
CA THR A 88 20.04 -7.06 -2.77
C THR A 88 18.83 -6.28 -2.26
N ASP A 89 19.11 -5.09 -1.69
CA ASP A 89 18.11 -4.06 -1.38
C ASP A 89 18.02 -2.98 -2.48
N ARG A 90 18.81 -3.13 -3.56
CA ARG A 90 18.94 -2.18 -4.67
C ARG A 90 18.80 -2.90 -6.02
N THR A 91 18.68 -2.12 -7.09
CA THR A 91 18.67 -2.65 -8.46
C THR A 91 19.98 -3.39 -8.79
N LEU A 92 19.85 -4.67 -9.11
CA LEU A 92 20.92 -5.58 -9.48
C LEU A 92 20.78 -5.97 -10.95
N GLY A 93 21.89 -5.96 -11.68
CA GLY A 93 22.01 -6.59 -12.97
C GLY A 93 22.47 -8.04 -12.81
N VAL A 94 21.87 -8.96 -13.55
CA VAL A 94 22.29 -10.35 -13.56
C VAL A 94 22.47 -10.77 -15.00
N PHE A 95 23.64 -11.29 -15.36
CA PHE A 95 23.81 -11.94 -16.67
C PHE A 95 24.16 -13.41 -16.53
N VAL A 96 23.64 -14.21 -17.45
CA VAL A 96 23.85 -15.65 -17.48
C VAL A 96 24.19 -16.06 -18.90
N ASP A 97 25.32 -16.73 -19.08
CA ASP A 97 25.65 -17.39 -20.32
C ASP A 97 25.05 -18.80 -20.34
N VAL A 98 24.06 -19.01 -21.21
CA VAL A 98 23.42 -20.33 -21.41
C VAL A 98 24.11 -21.17 -22.48
N GLN A 99 25.17 -20.66 -23.12
CA GLN A 99 25.94 -21.35 -24.15
C GLN A 99 26.97 -22.31 -23.56
N CYS A 100 27.20 -22.25 -22.26
CA CYS A 100 28.22 -23.04 -21.59
C CYS A 100 27.89 -24.54 -21.58
N PRO A 101 28.76 -25.39 -22.15
CA PRO A 101 28.51 -26.83 -22.21
C PRO A 101 28.64 -27.48 -20.82
N HIS A 102 27.78 -28.46 -20.54
CA HIS A 102 27.80 -29.31 -19.33
C HIS A 102 27.56 -28.60 -17.98
N GLN A 103 26.98 -27.40 -17.98
CA GLN A 103 26.68 -26.65 -16.76
C GLN A 103 25.17 -26.61 -16.46
N ASN A 104 24.80 -26.71 -15.19
CA ASN A 104 23.40 -26.68 -14.76
C ASN A 104 22.87 -25.24 -14.72
N VAL A 105 22.53 -24.69 -15.89
CA VAL A 105 22.02 -23.32 -16.01
C VAL A 105 20.57 -23.21 -15.51
N SER A 106 19.75 -24.25 -15.71
CA SER A 106 18.36 -24.27 -15.26
C SER A 106 18.22 -24.10 -13.74
N GLY A 107 19.17 -24.66 -12.97
CA GLY A 107 19.21 -24.51 -11.51
C GLY A 107 19.31 -23.06 -11.04
N ILE A 108 19.92 -22.16 -11.83
CA ILE A 108 19.96 -20.72 -11.50
C ILE A 108 18.55 -20.12 -11.57
N PHE A 109 17.80 -20.45 -12.62
CA PHE A 109 16.44 -19.95 -12.81
C PHE A 109 15.43 -20.58 -11.85
N ASP A 110 15.65 -21.84 -11.47
CA ASP A 110 14.86 -22.53 -10.44
C ASP A 110 15.01 -21.85 -9.09
N GLU A 111 16.25 -21.58 -8.65
CA GLU A 111 16.50 -20.87 -7.40
C GLU A 111 16.03 -19.42 -7.45
N ALA A 112 16.25 -18.73 -8.57
CA ALA A 112 15.73 -17.38 -8.77
C ALA A 112 14.20 -17.34 -8.68
N SER A 113 13.50 -18.35 -9.20
CA SER A 113 12.05 -18.48 -9.09
C SER A 113 11.62 -18.73 -7.64
N ALA A 114 12.26 -19.68 -6.96
CA ALA A 114 11.97 -20.04 -5.57
C ALA A 114 12.13 -18.86 -4.61
N HIS A 115 13.12 -17.99 -4.87
CA HIS A 115 13.42 -16.82 -4.05
C HIS A 115 12.85 -15.50 -4.59
N ARG A 116 11.95 -15.54 -5.59
CA ARG A 116 11.26 -14.36 -6.16
C ARG A 116 12.22 -13.29 -6.73
N MET A 117 13.32 -13.71 -7.35
CA MET A 117 14.36 -12.84 -7.92
C MET A 117 14.03 -12.29 -9.31
N PHE A 118 12.74 -12.15 -9.64
CA PHE A 118 12.23 -11.60 -10.90
C PHE A 118 11.34 -10.36 -10.69
N ASP A 119 11.46 -9.74 -9.51
CA ASP A 119 10.76 -8.50 -9.18
C ASP A 119 11.48 -7.26 -9.76
N TYR A 120 11.08 -6.06 -9.32
CA TYR A 120 11.66 -4.79 -9.78
C TYR A 120 13.15 -4.61 -9.46
N SER A 121 13.69 -5.41 -8.54
CA SER A 121 15.07 -5.28 -8.09
C SER A 121 16.05 -5.92 -9.07
N TYR A 122 15.60 -6.79 -9.97
CA TYR A 122 16.48 -7.58 -10.83
C TYR A 122 16.32 -7.24 -12.31
N ASN A 123 17.46 -7.11 -13.00
CA ASN A 123 17.55 -6.87 -14.43
C ASN A 123 18.37 -7.98 -15.07
N TRP A 124 17.71 -8.93 -15.74
CA TRP A 124 18.34 -10.11 -16.28
C TRP A 124 18.76 -9.90 -17.75
N LEU A 125 19.93 -10.43 -18.11
CA LEU A 125 20.45 -10.52 -19.46
C LEU A 125 20.98 -11.94 -19.72
N ILE A 126 20.32 -12.69 -20.59
CA ILE A 126 20.70 -14.06 -20.92
C ILE A 126 21.41 -14.07 -22.24
N ILE A 127 22.60 -14.65 -22.29
CA ILE A 127 23.42 -14.75 -23.49
C ILE A 127 23.21 -16.13 -24.07
N GLY A 128 22.58 -16.20 -25.25
CA GLY A 128 22.20 -17.46 -25.87
C GLY A 128 22.66 -17.57 -27.32
N SER A 129 22.72 -18.80 -27.81
CA SER A 129 22.99 -19.12 -29.22
C SER A 129 21.71 -19.24 -30.05
N ASN A 130 20.64 -19.74 -29.44
CA ASN A 130 19.37 -20.00 -30.08
C ASN A 130 18.22 -19.67 -29.12
N LEU A 131 17.16 -19.05 -29.63
CA LEU A 131 16.01 -18.67 -28.82
C LEU A 131 15.35 -19.89 -28.17
N ASN A 132 15.07 -20.94 -28.93
CA ASN A 132 14.38 -22.13 -28.44
C ASN A 132 15.20 -22.85 -27.36
N HIS A 133 16.52 -22.99 -27.54
CA HIS A 133 17.40 -23.55 -26.52
C HIS A 133 17.42 -22.69 -25.25
N SER A 134 17.50 -21.36 -25.41
CA SER A 134 17.49 -20.43 -24.28
C SER A 134 16.19 -20.52 -23.50
N LEU A 135 15.05 -20.58 -24.19
CA LEU A 135 13.71 -20.70 -23.60
C LEU A 135 13.48 -22.04 -22.89
N GLN A 136 14.01 -23.16 -23.42
CA GLN A 136 13.89 -24.48 -22.80
C GLN A 136 14.54 -24.58 -21.42
N ASN A 137 15.59 -23.79 -21.19
CA ASN A 137 16.31 -23.78 -19.91
C ASN A 137 15.68 -22.84 -18.88
N LEU A 138 14.65 -22.06 -19.25
CA LEU A 138 14.03 -21.09 -18.35
C LEU A 138 13.00 -21.72 -17.42
N ASN A 139 12.97 -21.23 -16.19
CA ASN A 139 11.84 -21.40 -15.29
C ASN A 139 11.07 -20.09 -15.18
N GLU A 140 9.98 -19.96 -15.94
CA GLU A 140 9.11 -18.78 -15.92
C GLU A 140 8.04 -18.80 -14.80
N SER A 141 8.11 -19.73 -13.84
CA SER A 141 7.11 -19.83 -12.76
C SER A 141 7.07 -18.58 -11.89
N GLY A 142 8.21 -17.93 -11.68
CA GLY A 142 8.32 -16.67 -10.93
C GLY A 142 8.11 -15.40 -11.77
N PHE A 143 7.79 -15.52 -13.07
CA PHE A 143 7.64 -14.36 -13.94
C PHE A 143 6.31 -13.64 -13.69
N SER A 144 6.35 -12.32 -13.88
CA SER A 144 5.18 -11.46 -13.77
C SER A 144 5.27 -10.28 -14.76
N ILE A 145 4.27 -9.40 -14.75
CA ILE A 145 4.26 -8.17 -15.55
C ILE A 145 5.49 -7.29 -15.31
N VAL A 146 6.12 -7.37 -14.14
CA VAL A 146 7.23 -6.48 -13.74
C VAL A 146 8.60 -7.01 -14.14
N THR A 147 8.70 -8.30 -14.42
CA THR A 147 9.94 -9.02 -14.70
C THR A 147 10.76 -8.32 -15.78
N ASP A 148 12.03 -8.06 -15.49
CA ASP A 148 12.97 -7.48 -16.43
C ASP A 148 13.96 -8.55 -16.89
N PHE A 149 13.70 -9.11 -18.06
CA PHE A 149 14.44 -10.27 -18.55
C PHE A 149 14.62 -10.17 -20.06
N ALA A 150 15.89 -10.03 -20.47
CA ALA A 150 16.25 -9.94 -21.88
C ALA A 150 17.08 -11.16 -22.30
N ILE A 151 16.82 -11.70 -23.49
CA ILE A 151 17.70 -12.70 -24.13
C ILE A 151 18.43 -12.00 -25.28
N LEU A 152 19.76 -12.12 -25.27
CA LEU A 152 20.68 -11.67 -26.30
C LEU A 152 21.00 -12.85 -27.22
N LEU A 153 20.80 -12.66 -28.53
CA LEU A 153 21.12 -13.64 -29.56
C LEU A 153 21.93 -12.99 -30.69
N PRO A 154 22.83 -13.73 -31.34
CA PRO A 154 23.46 -13.26 -32.58
C PRO A 154 22.42 -13.10 -33.69
N SER A 155 22.57 -12.08 -34.51
CA SER A 155 21.66 -11.80 -35.64
C SER A 155 21.87 -12.81 -36.78
N GLU A 156 20.83 -13.57 -37.13
CA GLU A 156 20.90 -14.52 -38.26
C GLU A 156 21.13 -13.85 -39.62
N THR A 157 20.73 -12.58 -39.75
CA THR A 157 20.86 -11.82 -40.99
C THR A 157 22.24 -11.22 -41.22
N ASP A 158 23.10 -11.20 -40.19
CA ASP A 158 24.43 -10.63 -40.30
C ASP A 158 25.47 -11.70 -40.64
N LEU A 159 25.90 -11.72 -41.90
CA LEU A 159 26.94 -12.61 -42.41
C LEU A 159 28.31 -12.36 -41.76
N ASN A 160 28.51 -11.19 -41.13
CA ASN A 160 29.76 -10.85 -40.45
C ASN A 160 29.74 -11.21 -38.95
N GLY A 161 28.58 -11.60 -38.39
CA GLY A 161 28.45 -12.01 -36.98
C GLY A 161 28.73 -10.90 -35.96
N THR A 162 28.48 -9.64 -36.32
CA THR A 162 28.75 -8.43 -35.53
C THR A 162 27.51 -7.80 -34.90
N ASP A 163 26.32 -8.15 -35.39
CA ASP A 163 25.05 -7.63 -34.91
C ASP A 163 24.35 -8.62 -33.97
N TYR A 164 23.75 -8.08 -32.91
CA TYR A 164 23.00 -8.84 -31.92
C TYR A 164 21.58 -8.30 -31.75
N ILE A 165 20.67 -9.20 -31.41
CA ILE A 165 19.25 -8.91 -31.20
C ILE A 165 18.92 -9.19 -29.74
N LEU A 166 18.18 -8.27 -29.11
CA LEU A 166 17.65 -8.45 -27.77
C LEU A 166 16.14 -8.72 -27.83
N TYR A 167 15.69 -9.73 -27.09
CA TYR A 167 14.29 -10.05 -26.89
C TYR A 167 13.89 -9.81 -25.44
N ASP A 168 12.82 -9.05 -25.22
CA ASP A 168 12.16 -8.89 -23.93
C ASP A 168 11.23 -10.09 -23.69
N ILE A 169 11.47 -10.81 -22.60
CA ILE A 169 10.76 -12.03 -22.23
C ILE A 169 9.99 -11.79 -20.93
N TYR A 170 8.71 -12.12 -20.92
CA TYR A 170 7.91 -12.06 -19.70
C TYR A 170 6.69 -12.99 -19.80
N ASN A 171 6.11 -13.31 -18.65
CA ASN A 171 4.82 -14.00 -18.53
C ASN A 171 4.01 -13.26 -17.48
N HIS A 172 2.71 -13.10 -17.68
CA HIS A 172 1.84 -12.49 -16.68
C HIS A 172 1.66 -13.36 -15.43
N CYS A 173 1.47 -14.66 -15.62
CA CYS A 173 1.38 -15.67 -14.56
C CYS A 173 1.27 -17.08 -15.17
N LYS A 174 2.36 -17.86 -15.14
CA LYS A 174 2.34 -19.25 -15.66
C LYS A 174 1.30 -20.13 -14.97
N MET A 175 1.18 -20.00 -13.64
CA MET A 175 0.26 -20.84 -12.84
C MET A 175 -1.22 -20.66 -13.20
N ARG A 176 -1.59 -19.52 -13.82
CA ARG A 176 -2.95 -19.21 -14.27
C ARG A 176 -3.13 -19.36 -15.78
N GLY A 177 -2.22 -20.08 -16.44
CA GLY A 177 -2.27 -20.33 -17.89
C GLY A 177 -1.75 -19.18 -18.73
N GLY A 178 -0.98 -18.25 -18.14
CA GLY A 178 -0.30 -17.20 -18.89
C GLY A 178 0.72 -17.79 -19.87
N VAL A 179 0.79 -17.17 -21.05
CA VAL A 179 1.71 -17.58 -22.13
C VAL A 179 2.96 -16.72 -22.07
N LEU A 180 4.11 -17.32 -22.35
CA LEU A 180 5.38 -16.61 -22.43
C LEU A 180 5.38 -15.67 -23.64
N ASN A 181 5.52 -14.37 -23.39
CA ASN A 181 5.63 -13.37 -24.42
C ASN A 181 7.09 -13.11 -24.75
N VAL A 182 7.41 -13.20 -26.04
CA VAL A 182 8.72 -12.89 -26.62
C VAL A 182 8.53 -11.70 -27.52
N THR A 183 9.13 -10.58 -27.18
CA THR A 183 8.99 -9.34 -27.96
C THR A 183 10.36 -8.78 -28.29
N TRP A 184 10.53 -8.21 -29.49
CA TRP A 184 11.79 -7.60 -29.87
C TRP A 184 12.05 -6.34 -29.03
N LEU A 185 13.12 -6.35 -28.23
CA LEU A 185 13.50 -5.25 -27.35
C LEU A 185 14.31 -4.19 -28.09
N GLY A 186 15.22 -4.65 -28.95
CA GLY A 186 16.18 -3.79 -29.65
C GLY A 186 17.33 -4.59 -30.24
N SER A 187 18.38 -3.88 -30.63
CA SER A 187 19.58 -4.47 -31.22
C SER A 187 20.84 -3.83 -30.68
N TRP A 188 21.95 -4.51 -30.86
CA TRP A 188 23.28 -3.97 -30.61
C TRP A 188 24.13 -4.16 -31.86
N GLN A 189 24.81 -3.09 -32.28
CA GLN A 189 25.74 -3.13 -33.40
C GLN A 189 27.08 -2.55 -32.93
N LYS A 190 28.20 -3.12 -33.39
CA LYS A 190 29.54 -2.68 -32.98
C LYS A 190 29.79 -1.18 -33.18
N ASP A 191 29.27 -0.61 -34.27
CA ASP A 191 29.50 0.80 -34.62
C ASP A 191 28.49 1.76 -33.97
N LYS A 192 27.30 1.29 -33.59
CA LYS A 192 26.21 2.13 -33.05
C LYS A 192 25.94 1.92 -31.57
N GLY A 193 26.43 0.83 -30.98
CA GLY A 193 26.10 0.39 -29.63
C GLY A 193 24.67 -0.12 -29.51
N LEU A 194 24.13 -0.04 -28.29
CA LEU A 194 22.79 -0.50 -27.95
C LEU A 194 21.70 0.46 -28.45
N THR A 195 20.75 -0.07 -29.22
CA THR A 195 19.54 0.63 -29.66
C THR A 195 18.32 -0.08 -29.07
N ILE A 196 17.50 0.66 -28.30
CA ILE A 196 16.26 0.12 -27.70
C ILE A 196 15.05 0.63 -28.48
N ASN A 197 14.21 -0.30 -28.92
CA ASN A 197 13.00 0.00 -29.68
C ASN A 197 11.77 0.13 -28.77
N LEU A 198 11.74 -0.60 -27.65
CA LEU A 198 10.64 -0.54 -26.69
C LEU A 198 10.86 0.60 -25.68
N THR A 199 10.45 1.82 -26.03
CA THR A 199 10.66 3.04 -25.23
C THR A 199 9.58 3.31 -24.18
N ASP A 200 8.38 2.74 -24.34
CA ASP A 200 7.28 2.90 -23.38
C ASP A 200 7.63 2.33 -21.98
N SER A 201 6.74 2.48 -21.00
CA SER A 201 6.88 1.75 -19.73
C SER A 201 6.52 0.27 -19.89
N LYS A 202 7.20 -0.62 -19.14
CA LYS A 202 6.88 -2.07 -19.12
C LYS A 202 5.40 -2.31 -18.82
N ILE A 203 4.85 -1.60 -17.82
CA ILE A 203 3.45 -1.76 -17.39
C ILE A 203 2.48 -1.34 -18.50
N ALA A 204 2.76 -0.24 -19.23
CA ALA A 204 1.89 0.19 -20.32
C ALA A 204 1.84 -0.84 -21.46
N ARG A 205 3.01 -1.33 -21.90
CA ARG A 205 3.08 -2.34 -22.98
C ARG A 205 2.46 -3.68 -22.61
N ARG A 206 2.59 -4.06 -21.34
CA ARG A 206 2.17 -5.38 -20.83
C ARG A 206 0.83 -5.35 -20.11
N ARG A 207 0.07 -4.25 -20.25
CA ARG A 207 -1.18 -4.01 -19.53
C ARG A 207 -2.27 -5.04 -19.82
N ASN A 208 -2.25 -5.66 -21.01
CA ASN A 208 -3.27 -6.63 -21.42
C ASN A 208 -2.91 -8.03 -20.93
N TYR A 209 -3.74 -8.60 -20.06
CA TYR A 209 -3.61 -9.96 -19.52
C TYR A 209 -4.34 -11.02 -20.37
N HIS A 210 -4.91 -10.63 -21.52
CA HIS A 210 -5.52 -11.53 -22.50
C HIS A 210 -6.61 -12.46 -21.92
N GLY A 211 -7.38 -11.97 -20.94
CA GLY A 211 -8.45 -12.72 -20.31
C GLY A 211 -7.99 -13.73 -19.25
N LEU A 212 -6.74 -13.63 -18.75
CA LEU A 212 -6.22 -14.47 -17.66
C LEU A 212 -7.24 -14.56 -16.51
N ARG A 213 -7.44 -15.76 -15.96
CA ARG A 213 -8.38 -15.99 -14.85
C ARG A 213 -7.63 -15.86 -13.52
N ALA A 214 -7.77 -14.71 -12.86
CA ALA A 214 -7.22 -14.47 -11.54
C ALA A 214 -8.19 -14.94 -10.46
N LYS A 215 -7.70 -15.68 -9.47
CA LYS A 215 -8.49 -16.08 -8.31
C LYS A 215 -8.54 -14.94 -7.30
N ALA A 216 -9.73 -14.47 -6.96
CA ALA A 216 -9.89 -13.40 -5.99
C ALA A 216 -10.73 -13.89 -4.81
N ALA A 217 -10.21 -13.74 -3.59
CA ALA A 217 -10.88 -14.18 -2.38
C ALA A 217 -11.37 -13.02 -1.52
N GLY A 218 -12.48 -13.22 -0.83
CA GLY A 218 -13.02 -12.23 0.08
C GLY A 218 -13.95 -12.85 1.10
N ILE A 219 -14.06 -12.18 2.24
CA ILE A 219 -14.87 -12.65 3.37
C ILE A 219 -16.31 -12.23 3.12
N VAL A 220 -17.21 -13.19 2.97
CA VAL A 220 -18.65 -12.99 2.74
C VAL A 220 -19.38 -13.90 3.72
N LEU A 221 -20.26 -13.32 4.55
CA LEU A 221 -20.86 -14.00 5.71
C LEU A 221 -22.39 -14.08 5.61
N HIS A 222 -23.00 -13.18 4.85
CA HIS A 222 -24.46 -12.97 4.87
C HIS A 222 -25.11 -13.26 3.51
N ARG A 223 -24.40 -13.91 2.58
CA ARG A 223 -24.95 -14.30 1.28
C ARG A 223 -26.05 -15.36 1.45
N PRO A 224 -27.28 -15.13 0.94
CA PRO A 224 -28.31 -16.16 0.92
C PRO A 224 -27.92 -17.34 0.02
N GLU A 225 -28.22 -18.57 0.44
CA GLU A 225 -27.80 -19.80 -0.27
C GLU A 225 -28.30 -19.87 -1.72
N HIS A 226 -29.46 -19.28 -2.02
CA HIS A 226 -30.11 -19.30 -3.32
C HIS A 226 -29.59 -18.23 -4.31
N VAL A 227 -28.72 -17.32 -3.87
CA VAL A 227 -28.15 -16.24 -4.70
C VAL A 227 -26.71 -16.57 -5.06
N SER A 228 -26.32 -16.41 -6.31
CA SER A 228 -24.92 -16.63 -6.71
C SER A 228 -23.99 -15.61 -6.05
N LEU A 229 -22.70 -15.93 -5.91
CA LEU A 229 -21.73 -15.01 -5.31
C LEU A 229 -21.62 -13.70 -6.08
N ILE A 230 -21.62 -13.77 -7.42
CA ILE A 230 -21.53 -12.59 -8.27
C ILE A 230 -22.78 -11.71 -8.13
N ASP A 231 -23.98 -12.30 -8.21
CA ASP A 231 -25.24 -11.55 -8.08
C ASP A 231 -25.38 -10.92 -6.69
N TYR A 232 -24.85 -11.56 -5.66
CA TYR A 232 -24.84 -11.00 -4.30
C TYR A 232 -23.89 -9.80 -4.17
N LEU A 233 -22.69 -9.89 -4.76
CA LEU A 233 -21.68 -8.84 -4.68
C LEU A 233 -22.02 -7.62 -5.54
N GLU A 234 -22.67 -7.83 -6.69
CA GLU A 234 -23.12 -6.79 -7.61
C GLU A 234 -24.54 -6.29 -7.28
N GLY A 235 -25.28 -6.99 -6.43
CA GLY A 235 -26.66 -6.69 -6.10
C GLY A 235 -26.85 -5.44 -5.22
N ASP A 236 -27.76 -4.57 -5.66
CA ASP A 236 -28.23 -3.37 -4.96
C ASP A 236 -29.17 -3.67 -3.77
N SER A 237 -29.20 -4.91 -3.26
CA SER A 237 -30.08 -5.26 -2.16
C SER A 237 -29.79 -4.36 -0.96
N LEU A 238 -30.84 -3.71 -0.45
CA LEU A 238 -30.81 -2.68 0.61
C LEU A 238 -30.29 -3.20 1.98
N GLU A 239 -29.88 -4.45 2.06
CA GLU A 239 -29.24 -5.00 3.24
C GLU A 239 -27.79 -4.50 3.32
N VAL A 240 -27.51 -3.70 4.35
CA VAL A 240 -26.21 -3.05 4.66
C VAL A 240 -25.14 -4.08 5.10
N MET A 241 -25.32 -5.36 4.76
CA MET A 241 -24.44 -6.46 5.14
C MET A 241 -23.34 -6.62 4.09
N ASP A 242 -22.14 -7.02 4.55
CA ASP A 242 -21.00 -7.33 3.68
C ASP A 242 -20.62 -6.18 2.71
N ASN A 243 -20.73 -4.92 3.18
CA ASN A 243 -20.35 -3.74 2.38
C ASN A 243 -18.88 -3.78 1.92
N TRP A 244 -17.99 -4.33 2.75
CA TRP A 244 -16.56 -4.40 2.47
C TRP A 244 -16.19 -5.31 1.29
N PRO A 245 -16.62 -6.58 1.24
CA PRO A 245 -16.40 -7.41 0.06
C PRO A 245 -17.15 -6.89 -1.18
N LYS A 246 -18.36 -6.32 -1.04
CA LYS A 246 -19.06 -5.66 -2.16
C LYS A 246 -18.21 -4.53 -2.76
N PHE A 247 -17.75 -3.60 -1.93
CA PHE A 247 -16.88 -2.50 -2.34
C PHE A 247 -15.57 -3.00 -2.99
N GLY A 248 -14.89 -3.95 -2.35
CA GLY A 248 -13.63 -4.47 -2.87
C GLY A 248 -13.80 -5.25 -4.18
N HIS A 249 -14.91 -5.98 -4.35
CA HIS A 249 -15.27 -6.62 -5.61
C HIS A 249 -15.46 -5.58 -6.72
N THR A 250 -16.27 -4.54 -6.50
CA THR A 250 -16.48 -3.47 -7.48
C THR A 250 -15.16 -2.83 -7.91
N LEU A 251 -14.28 -2.52 -6.95
CA LEU A 251 -12.97 -1.96 -7.23
C LEU A 251 -12.13 -2.91 -8.08
N LEU A 252 -12.08 -4.19 -7.70
CA LEU A 252 -11.28 -5.19 -8.41
C LEU A 252 -11.82 -5.46 -9.82
N SER A 253 -13.13 -5.43 -10.02
CA SER A 253 -13.77 -5.53 -11.34
C SER A 253 -13.35 -4.39 -12.26
N HIS A 254 -13.21 -3.15 -11.75
CA HIS A 254 -12.63 -2.05 -12.53
C HIS A 254 -11.17 -2.29 -12.90
N VAL A 255 -10.36 -2.83 -11.98
CA VAL A 255 -8.96 -3.19 -12.27
C VAL A 255 -8.89 -4.33 -13.30
N SER A 256 -9.78 -5.32 -13.19
CA SER A 256 -9.94 -6.43 -14.14
C SER A 256 -10.18 -5.92 -15.55
N ASN A 257 -11.11 -4.98 -15.70
CA ASN A 257 -11.41 -4.33 -16.98
C ASN A 257 -10.22 -3.49 -17.48
N MET A 258 -9.52 -2.80 -16.57
CA MET A 258 -8.37 -1.97 -16.91
C MET A 258 -7.22 -2.80 -17.51
N PHE A 259 -7.00 -4.02 -17.02
CA PHE A 259 -5.89 -4.89 -17.42
C PHE A 259 -6.33 -6.09 -18.27
N ASN A 260 -7.62 -6.18 -18.64
CA ASN A 260 -8.19 -7.29 -19.42
C ASN A 260 -7.85 -8.67 -18.84
N PHE A 261 -8.14 -8.87 -17.55
CA PHE A 261 -8.21 -10.20 -16.92
C PHE A 261 -9.63 -10.45 -16.43
N THR A 262 -9.91 -11.66 -15.95
CA THR A 262 -11.19 -12.06 -15.38
C THR A 262 -11.02 -12.55 -13.95
N LEU A 263 -12.09 -12.45 -13.15
CA LEU A 263 -12.08 -12.82 -11.74
C LEU A 263 -12.81 -14.15 -11.52
N ASP A 264 -12.11 -15.10 -10.90
CA ASP A 264 -12.68 -16.32 -10.33
C ASP A 264 -12.85 -16.09 -8.83
N LEU A 265 -14.09 -15.85 -8.41
CA LEU A 265 -14.39 -15.38 -7.05
C LEU A 265 -14.46 -16.53 -6.06
N ILE A 266 -13.78 -16.36 -4.93
CA ILE A 266 -13.74 -17.30 -3.81
C ILE A 266 -14.36 -16.64 -2.59
N GLU A 267 -15.46 -17.21 -2.13
CA GLU A 267 -16.11 -16.84 -0.88
C GLU A 267 -15.44 -17.52 0.30
N ILE A 268 -15.06 -16.72 1.30
CA ILE A 268 -14.62 -17.20 2.60
C ILE A 268 -15.70 -16.88 3.63
N ASN A 269 -16.31 -17.91 4.20
CA ASN A 269 -17.43 -17.80 5.12
C ASN A 269 -17.10 -18.22 6.57
N HIS A 270 -15.86 -18.61 6.84
CA HIS A 270 -15.42 -19.07 8.15
C HIS A 270 -14.03 -18.55 8.50
N TRP A 271 -13.78 -18.44 9.80
CA TRP A 271 -12.48 -18.08 10.36
C TRP A 271 -11.99 -19.24 11.22
N GLU A 272 -10.84 -19.81 10.89
CA GLU A 272 -10.23 -20.90 11.66
C GLU A 272 -9.74 -20.43 13.04
N LYS A 273 -10.05 -21.16 14.12
CA LYS A 273 -9.71 -20.74 15.49
C LYS A 273 -8.22 -20.45 15.73
N ASN A 274 -7.33 -21.05 14.95
CA ASN A 274 -5.88 -20.90 15.07
C ASN A 274 -5.27 -19.92 14.03
N ASP A 275 -6.10 -19.20 13.28
CA ASP A 275 -5.62 -18.21 12.31
C ASP A 275 -5.55 -16.82 12.93
N SER A 276 -4.34 -16.42 13.36
CA SER A 276 -4.10 -15.08 13.92
C SER A 276 -4.09 -13.98 12.86
N ASN A 277 -3.73 -14.31 11.61
CA ASN A 277 -3.56 -13.35 10.53
C ASN A 277 -4.84 -13.12 9.74
N GLY A 278 -5.79 -14.04 9.85
CA GLY A 278 -7.12 -13.97 9.27
C GLY A 278 -7.23 -14.69 7.93
N PRO A 279 -8.44 -15.17 7.62
CA PRO A 279 -8.65 -16.21 6.62
C PRO A 279 -8.19 -15.79 5.23
N LEU A 280 -8.43 -14.53 4.84
CA LEU A 280 -7.95 -14.01 3.57
C LEU A 280 -6.41 -14.07 3.44
N MET A 281 -5.69 -13.68 4.50
CA MET A 281 -4.23 -13.68 4.47
C MET A 281 -3.67 -15.10 4.41
N SER A 282 -4.32 -16.04 5.11
CA SER A 282 -3.99 -17.46 5.03
C SER A 282 -4.27 -18.04 3.64
N THR A 283 -5.39 -17.69 3.01
CA THR A 283 -5.70 -18.09 1.62
C THR A 283 -4.65 -17.57 0.64
N LEU A 284 -4.23 -16.31 0.78
CA LEU A 284 -3.17 -15.74 -0.06
C LEU A 284 -1.81 -16.40 0.20
N LYS A 285 -1.47 -16.70 1.46
CA LYS A 285 -0.22 -17.39 1.81
C LYS A 285 -0.11 -18.79 1.21
N ARG A 286 -1.24 -19.50 1.07
CA ARG A 286 -1.30 -20.86 0.50
C ARG A 286 -1.40 -20.87 -1.03
N ASP A 287 -1.35 -19.72 -1.69
CA ASP A 287 -1.56 -19.57 -3.14
C ASP A 287 -2.94 -20.08 -3.63
N ASP A 288 -3.91 -20.20 -2.72
CA ASP A 288 -5.31 -20.58 -3.03
C ASP A 288 -6.03 -19.47 -3.81
N ALA A 289 -5.62 -18.21 -3.59
CA ALA A 289 -6.08 -17.02 -4.29
C ALA A 289 -4.90 -16.11 -4.67
N ASP A 290 -5.06 -15.34 -5.75
CA ASP A 290 -4.05 -14.38 -6.24
C ASP A 290 -4.29 -12.98 -5.68
N LEU A 291 -5.56 -12.62 -5.45
CA LEU A 291 -6.01 -11.28 -5.10
C LEU A 291 -6.99 -11.34 -3.92
N GLY A 292 -7.01 -10.30 -3.11
CA GLY A 292 -8.02 -10.11 -2.06
C GLY A 292 -8.99 -9.00 -2.43
N TYR A 293 -10.29 -9.29 -2.43
CA TYR A 293 -11.34 -8.27 -2.58
C TYR A 293 -11.97 -7.86 -1.23
N TYR A 294 -11.31 -8.20 -0.11
CA TYR A 294 -11.72 -7.77 1.23
C TYR A 294 -10.64 -6.87 1.87
N PRO A 295 -10.99 -5.67 2.35
CA PRO A 295 -10.03 -4.78 3.00
C PRO A 295 -9.51 -5.39 4.30
N SER A 296 -8.19 -5.48 4.42
CA SER A 296 -7.52 -5.99 5.62
C SER A 296 -6.68 -4.91 6.28
N ILE A 297 -6.73 -4.83 7.60
CA ILE A 297 -5.83 -3.97 8.38
C ILE A 297 -4.40 -4.48 8.16
N LEU A 298 -3.52 -3.58 7.74
CA LEU A 298 -2.12 -3.90 7.47
C LEU A 298 -1.34 -4.00 8.78
N THR A 299 -0.79 -5.18 9.05
CA THR A 299 0.18 -5.43 10.12
C THR A 299 1.47 -5.98 9.49
N ILE A 300 2.58 -5.94 10.23
CA ILE A 300 3.88 -6.48 9.75
C ILE A 300 3.74 -7.97 9.40
N GLU A 301 3.03 -8.74 10.23
CA GLU A 301 2.79 -10.17 10.01
C GLU A 301 2.01 -10.43 8.71
N ARG A 302 0.92 -9.69 8.48
CA ARG A 302 0.11 -9.80 7.26
C ARG A 302 0.87 -9.36 6.00
N TYR A 303 1.71 -8.34 6.11
CA TYR A 303 2.58 -7.89 5.02
C TYR A 303 3.60 -8.97 4.60
N GLY A 304 3.96 -9.86 5.52
CA GLY A 304 4.77 -11.05 5.23
C GLY A 304 4.05 -12.06 4.32
N TYR A 305 2.71 -12.10 4.32
CA TYR A 305 1.92 -13.06 3.54
C TYR A 305 1.48 -12.49 2.19
N ALA A 306 1.08 -11.22 2.16
CA ALA A 306 0.59 -10.58 0.96
C ALA A 306 1.09 -9.13 0.83
N ARG A 307 1.17 -8.64 -0.41
CA ARG A 307 1.48 -7.24 -0.70
C ARG A 307 0.20 -6.43 -0.88
N VAL A 308 0.24 -5.18 -0.43
CA VAL A 308 -0.88 -4.26 -0.57
C VAL A 308 -0.88 -3.67 -1.97
N ILE A 309 -1.97 -3.90 -2.70
CA ILE A 309 -2.18 -3.32 -4.04
C ILE A 309 -2.52 -1.83 -3.91
N LEU A 310 -3.35 -1.48 -2.93
CA LEU A 310 -3.85 -0.12 -2.74
C LEU A 310 -4.17 0.15 -1.27
N GLN A 311 -3.49 1.15 -0.68
CA GLN A 311 -3.84 1.65 0.64
C GLN A 311 -4.96 2.67 0.47
N GLN A 312 -6.18 2.28 0.82
CA GLN A 312 -7.34 3.14 0.63
C GLN A 312 -7.56 4.07 1.83
N TRP A 313 -7.73 3.54 3.03
CA TRP A 313 -8.26 4.31 4.15
C TRP A 313 -7.28 4.32 5.34
N PRO A 314 -6.91 5.49 5.88
CA PRO A 314 -6.19 5.56 7.14
C PRO A 314 -7.13 5.14 8.26
N THR A 315 -6.83 4.03 8.94
CA THR A 315 -7.58 3.63 10.12
C THR A 315 -7.16 4.49 11.32
N ARG A 316 -8.15 5.02 12.05
CA ARG A 316 -7.94 5.67 13.35
C ARG A 316 -8.84 5.00 14.37
N THR A 317 -8.29 4.66 15.53
CA THR A 317 -9.09 4.16 16.64
C THR A 317 -9.92 5.30 17.21
N CYS A 318 -11.25 5.13 17.21
CA CYS A 318 -12.19 6.10 17.74
C CYS A 318 -13.04 5.44 18.83
N PHE A 319 -13.35 6.19 19.88
CA PHE A 319 -14.33 5.77 20.88
C PHE A 319 -15.71 6.26 20.44
N MET A 320 -16.63 5.32 20.22
CA MET A 320 -18.03 5.65 19.95
C MET A 320 -18.79 5.67 21.27
N PHE A 321 -19.27 6.85 21.67
CA PHE A 321 -20.16 6.99 22.82
C PHE A 321 -21.61 7.00 22.32
N ARG A 322 -22.47 6.27 23.03
CA ARG A 322 -23.91 6.33 22.76
C ARG A 322 -24.40 7.74 23.08
N THR A 323 -25.00 8.41 22.10
CA THR A 323 -25.71 9.67 22.35
C THR A 323 -26.78 9.42 23.39
N ILE A 324 -26.64 10.02 24.57
CA ILE A 324 -27.67 9.97 25.60
C ILE A 324 -28.83 10.84 25.08
N PRO A 325 -30.05 10.29 24.92
CA PRO A 325 -31.20 11.10 24.50
C PRO A 325 -31.30 12.29 25.44
N ALA A 326 -31.54 13.50 24.90
CA ALA A 326 -31.77 14.68 25.71
C ALA A 326 -32.83 14.35 26.76
N MET A 327 -32.41 14.19 28.01
CA MET A 327 -33.30 13.81 29.11
C MET A 327 -34.45 14.81 29.12
N LYS A 328 -35.69 14.32 29.26
CA LYS A 328 -36.85 15.14 29.63
C LYS A 328 -36.39 16.06 30.77
N MET A 329 -36.22 17.35 30.49
CA MET A 329 -35.68 18.29 31.47
C MET A 329 -36.61 18.24 32.69
N LYS A 330 -36.10 17.77 33.83
CA LYS A 330 -36.87 17.76 35.06
C LYS A 330 -37.12 19.23 35.46
N PRO A 331 -38.33 19.62 35.89
CA PRO A 331 -38.63 21.02 36.26
C PRO A 331 -37.64 21.60 37.30
N TRP A 332 -37.10 20.74 38.18
CA TRP A 332 -36.08 21.10 39.18
C TRP A 332 -34.77 21.66 38.60
N ILE A 333 -34.47 21.43 37.31
CA ILE A 333 -33.29 22.03 36.65
C ILE A 333 -33.39 23.55 36.57
N ILE A 334 -34.60 24.12 36.55
CA ILE A 334 -34.81 25.59 36.55
C ILE A 334 -34.40 26.23 37.89
N LEU A 335 -34.45 25.47 39.00
CA LEU A 335 -34.07 25.95 40.33
C LEU A 335 -32.59 25.67 40.68
N LYS A 336 -31.88 24.91 39.83
CA LYS A 336 -30.45 24.60 39.95
C LYS A 336 -29.48 25.79 39.83
N PRO A 337 -29.81 26.95 39.23
CA PRO A 337 -28.89 28.08 39.17
C PRO A 337 -28.40 28.54 40.55
N PHE A 338 -29.17 28.32 41.62
CA PHE A 338 -28.78 28.62 42.99
C PHE A 338 -28.75 27.36 43.86
N ALA A 339 -27.81 27.31 44.81
CA ALA A 339 -27.79 26.25 45.83
C ALA A 339 -29.01 26.36 46.74
N ALA A 340 -29.42 25.24 47.36
CA ALA A 340 -30.56 25.23 48.28
C ALA A 340 -30.38 26.23 49.43
N ASP A 341 -29.15 26.33 49.96
CA ASP A 341 -28.78 27.29 51.01
C ASP A 341 -29.01 28.74 50.56
N THR A 342 -28.68 29.08 49.31
CA THR A 342 -28.93 30.41 48.76
C THR A 342 -30.42 30.71 48.68
N TRP A 343 -31.26 29.75 48.28
CA TRP A 343 -32.71 29.92 48.28
C TRP A 343 -33.27 30.18 49.69
N TYR A 344 -32.77 29.46 50.71
CA TYR A 344 -33.15 29.73 52.10
C TYR A 344 -32.74 31.14 52.54
N MET A 345 -31.53 31.58 52.20
CA MET A 345 -31.05 32.92 52.53
C MET A 345 -31.86 34.02 51.83
N ILE A 346 -32.28 33.81 50.57
CA ILE A 346 -33.19 34.74 49.87
C ILE A 346 -34.48 34.89 50.66
N ILE A 347 -35.13 33.79 51.03
CA ILE A 347 -36.39 33.82 51.80
C ILE A 347 -36.20 34.57 53.13
N VAL A 348 -35.11 34.32 53.85
CA VAL A 348 -34.80 35.02 55.10
C VAL A 348 -34.65 36.52 54.87
N ILE A 349 -33.92 36.94 53.84
CA ILE A 349 -33.73 38.37 53.53
C ILE A 349 -35.06 39.03 53.13
N VAL A 350 -35.91 38.34 52.36
CA VAL A 350 -37.26 38.86 52.02
C VAL A 350 -38.07 39.12 53.30
N VAL A 351 -38.11 38.16 54.22
CA VAL A 351 -38.86 38.30 55.48
C VAL A 351 -38.33 39.45 56.33
N VAL A 352 -37.00 39.56 56.49
CA VAL A 352 -36.38 40.67 57.22
C VAL A 352 -36.73 42.02 56.60
N THR A 353 -36.71 42.11 55.26
CA THR A 353 -37.06 43.33 54.52
C THR A 353 -38.52 43.74 54.74
N ILE A 354 -39.45 42.78 54.69
CA ILE A 354 -40.88 43.02 54.97
C ILE A 354 -41.07 43.55 56.40
N LEU A 355 -40.36 42.99 57.38
CA LEU A 355 -40.45 43.43 58.78
C LEU A 355 -39.89 44.84 58.97
N ILE A 356 -38.75 45.16 58.36
CA ILE A 356 -38.16 46.50 58.42
C ILE A 356 -39.11 47.52 57.78
N LEU A 357 -39.63 47.23 56.58
CA LEU A 357 -40.56 48.12 55.89
C LEU A 357 -41.86 48.30 56.69
N SER A 358 -42.39 47.23 57.28
CA SER A 358 -43.57 47.28 58.16
C SER A 358 -43.32 48.14 59.40
N CYS A 359 -42.11 48.12 59.96
CA CYS A 359 -41.75 48.92 61.13
C CYS A 359 -41.66 50.41 60.76
N ILE A 360 -41.02 50.73 59.63
CA ILE A 360 -40.85 52.09 59.12
C ILE A 360 -42.21 52.73 58.81
N LEU A 361 -43.08 52.05 58.06
CA LEU A 361 -44.41 52.57 57.71
C LEU A 361 -45.30 52.80 58.95
N LYS A 362 -45.16 51.97 59.98
CA LYS A 362 -45.83 52.18 61.27
C LYS A 362 -45.29 53.38 62.05
N LEU A 363 -43.97 53.62 61.98
CA LEU A 363 -43.30 54.75 62.64
C LEU A 363 -43.64 56.08 61.97
N GLU A 364 -43.80 56.10 60.64
CA GLU A 364 -44.21 57.28 59.86
C GLU A 364 -45.72 57.62 59.99
N ARG A 365 -46.44 56.93 60.90
CA ARG A 365 -47.84 57.21 61.25
C ARG A 365 -48.83 57.09 60.07
N ALA A 366 -48.45 56.30 59.05
CA ALA A 366 -49.30 55.92 57.94
C ALA A 366 -50.24 54.79 58.41
N ASN A 367 -51.32 55.19 59.10
CA ASN A 367 -52.14 54.30 59.92
C ASN A 367 -52.93 53.21 59.14
N ASP A 368 -52.92 53.26 57.81
CA ASP A 368 -53.58 52.29 56.91
C ASP A 368 -52.64 51.23 56.30
N TYR A 369 -51.31 51.35 56.51
CA TYR A 369 -50.34 50.43 55.90
C TYR A 369 -50.03 49.23 56.81
N GLY A 370 -50.71 48.11 56.56
CA GLY A 370 -50.49 46.83 57.25
C GLY A 370 -49.27 46.04 56.73
N CYS A 371 -48.89 44.99 57.47
CA CYS A 371 -47.83 44.04 57.09
C CYS A 371 -48.05 43.41 55.70
N SER A 372 -49.31 43.23 55.29
CA SER A 372 -49.69 42.74 53.96
C SER A 372 -49.27 43.68 52.84
N ILE A 373 -49.39 45.00 53.04
CA ILE A 373 -49.01 45.99 52.03
C ILE A 373 -47.48 46.07 51.93
N SER A 374 -46.78 46.03 53.06
CA SER A 374 -45.31 45.93 53.08
C SER A 374 -44.79 44.68 52.37
N ALA A 375 -45.49 43.54 52.52
CA ALA A 375 -45.17 42.31 51.81
C ALA A 375 -45.35 42.43 50.30
N LEU A 376 -46.46 43.03 49.85
CA LEU A 376 -46.74 43.25 48.43
C LEU A 376 -45.70 44.19 47.79
N ILE A 377 -45.37 45.30 48.45
CA ILE A 377 -44.36 46.25 47.96
C ILE A 377 -42.98 45.56 47.85
N THR A 378 -42.59 44.78 48.86
CA THR A 378 -41.31 44.07 48.86
C THR A 378 -41.23 43.03 47.73
N VAL A 379 -42.30 42.23 47.53
CA VAL A 379 -42.35 41.23 46.46
C VAL A 379 -42.35 41.89 45.08
N ALA A 380 -43.11 42.97 44.91
CA ALA A 380 -43.12 43.73 43.68
C ALA A 380 -41.72 44.29 43.35
N ALA A 381 -41.04 44.91 44.32
CA ALA A 381 -39.67 45.41 44.15
C ALA A 381 -38.65 44.30 43.83
N LEU A 382 -38.78 43.11 44.43
CA LEU A 382 -37.94 41.95 44.13
C LEU A 382 -38.17 41.40 42.72
N CYS A 383 -39.43 41.38 42.27
CA CYS A 383 -39.79 41.01 40.92
C CYS A 383 -39.55 42.12 39.90
N GLN A 384 -38.98 43.25 40.31
CA GLN A 384 -38.78 44.45 39.48
C GLN A 384 -40.10 44.99 38.88
N GLN A 385 -41.20 44.74 39.57
CA GLN A 385 -42.54 45.25 39.24
C GLN A 385 -42.79 46.49 40.08
N GLY A 386 -43.11 47.63 39.44
CA GLY A 386 -43.44 48.86 40.15
C GLY A 386 -44.76 48.75 40.92
N THR A 387 -44.86 49.44 42.05
CA THR A 387 -46.13 49.66 42.77
C THR A 387 -46.55 51.12 42.61
N TYR A 388 -47.86 51.36 42.57
CA TYR A 388 -48.45 52.67 42.27
C TYR A 388 -48.75 53.40 43.59
N ASP A 389 -47.71 53.79 44.33
CA ASP A 389 -47.84 54.71 45.48
C ASP A 389 -46.81 55.82 45.33
N ASP A 390 -47.29 57.05 45.16
CA ASP A 390 -46.56 58.26 44.75
C ASP A 390 -46.01 59.04 45.97
N ASP A 391 -45.43 58.31 46.93
CA ASP A 391 -44.73 58.90 48.08
C ASP A 391 -43.21 58.80 47.87
N ASP A 392 -42.56 59.96 47.74
CA ASP A 392 -41.10 60.11 47.54
C ASP A 392 -40.27 59.38 48.62
N MET A 393 -40.83 59.21 49.83
CA MET A 393 -40.20 58.44 50.93
C MET A 393 -40.12 56.95 50.63
N THR A 394 -41.19 56.34 50.11
CA THR A 394 -41.27 54.90 49.80
C THR A 394 -40.25 54.49 48.74
N MET A 395 -39.97 55.39 47.79
CA MET A 395 -38.95 55.24 46.75
C MET A 395 -37.53 55.16 47.34
N ILE A 396 -37.20 55.95 48.36
CA ILE A 396 -35.87 55.93 49.02
C ILE A 396 -35.64 54.59 49.75
N TYR A 397 -36.68 54.04 50.40
CA TYR A 397 -36.57 52.78 51.14
C TYR A 397 -36.61 51.53 50.27
N CYS A 398 -37.25 51.59 49.10
CA CYS A 398 -37.23 50.49 48.12
C CYS A 398 -35.92 50.45 47.33
N PHE A 399 -35.16 51.55 47.29
CA PHE A 399 -33.93 51.67 46.50
C PHE A 399 -32.85 50.61 46.84
N PRO A 400 -32.54 50.28 48.12
CA PRO A 400 -31.60 49.20 48.43
C PRO A 400 -32.09 47.81 48.03
N VAL A 401 -33.41 47.57 48.10
CA VAL A 401 -34.05 46.29 47.70
C VAL A 401 -34.00 46.14 46.17
N ILE A 402 -34.22 47.24 45.45
CA ILE A 402 -34.09 47.31 43.98
C ILE A 402 -32.63 47.12 43.56
N ILE A 403 -31.66 47.74 44.26
CA ILE A 403 -30.23 47.48 44.00
C ILE A 403 -29.87 46.01 44.25
N MET A 404 -30.42 45.41 45.31
CA MET A 404 -30.21 43.99 45.63
C MET A 404 -30.81 43.08 44.54
N SER A 405 -32.03 43.38 44.06
CA SER A 405 -32.70 42.62 42.99
C SER A 405 -32.07 42.83 41.61
N ILE A 406 -31.39 43.96 41.38
CA ILE A 406 -30.59 44.21 40.17
C ILE A 406 -29.24 43.48 40.23
N ARG A 407 -28.59 43.37 41.40
CA ARG A 407 -27.31 42.64 41.53
C ARG A 407 -27.46 41.12 41.55
N PHE A 408 -28.59 40.60 42.03
CA PHE A 408 -28.84 39.17 42.13
C PHE A 408 -28.78 38.38 40.81
N PRO A 409 -29.30 38.89 39.66
CA PRO A 409 -29.16 38.21 38.37
C PRO A 409 -27.78 38.35 37.72
N PHE A 410 -26.85 39.15 38.28
CA PHE A 410 -25.55 39.46 37.66
C PHE A 410 -24.33 38.96 38.45
N SER A 411 -24.47 38.24 39.56
CA SER A 411 -23.32 37.56 40.18
C SER A 411 -23.05 36.22 39.48
N HIS A 412 -22.34 36.29 38.36
CA HIS A 412 -21.58 35.17 37.82
C HIS A 412 -20.13 35.22 38.28
#